data_AF-K5VUN5-F1
#
_entry.id   AF-K5VUN5-F1
#
_cell.length_a   1.000
_cell.length_b   1.000
_cell.length_c   1.000
_cell.angle_alpha   90.00
_cell.angle_beta   90.00
_cell.angle_gamma   90.00
#
_symmetry.space_group_name_H-M   'P 1'
#
loop_
_entity.id
_entity.type
_entity.pdbx_description
1 polymer ?
#
loop_
_entity_poly.entity_id
_entity_poly.type
_entity_poly.pdbx_seq_one_letter_code
_entity_poly.pdbx_strand_id
1 'polypeptide(L)'
;PFLLQPFTEPKVNAFRQGPEKQWRRRFNKLLSGKCILVEHTFGMLKGRFPALKVLSTPNNIDDVYRIVKSLMALHNICIDLGDHPEDI
;
A
#
# COMPACT_ATOMS: atom_id res chain seq x y z
N PRO A 1 -8.32 12.07 -13.53
CA PRO A 1 -7.70 11.01 -12.70
C PRO A 1 -8.75 10.29 -11.83
N PHE A 2 -8.95 8.99 -12.04
CA PHE A 2 -9.93 8.17 -11.33
C PHE A 2 -9.33 7.59 -10.05
N LEU A 3 -9.24 8.40 -8.99
CA LEU A 3 -8.79 7.92 -7.69
C LEU A 3 -9.86 6.99 -7.10
N LEU A 4 -9.51 5.72 -6.93
CA LEU A 4 -10.32 4.75 -6.20
C LEU A 4 -10.36 5.17 -4.73
N GLN A 5 -11.51 5.64 -4.27
CA GLN A 5 -11.71 6.11 -2.89
C GLN A 5 -12.80 5.27 -2.20
N PRO A 6 -12.68 5.02 -0.89
CA PRO A 6 -13.73 4.36 -0.14
C PRO A 6 -14.99 5.23 -0.09
N PHE A 7 -16.15 4.58 0.01
CA PHE A 7 -17.40 5.27 0.32
C PHE A 7 -17.35 5.80 1.76
N THR A 8 -17.70 7.07 1.94
CA THR A 8 -17.82 7.66 3.29
C THR A 8 -18.98 7.04 4.06
N GLU A 9 -18.90 7.03 5.40
CA GLU A 9 -19.97 6.50 6.25
C GLU A 9 -21.35 7.08 5.94
N PRO A 10 -21.52 8.40 5.71
CA PRO A 10 -22.80 8.96 5.29
C PRO A 10 -23.32 8.34 3.99
N LYS A 11 -22.46 8.11 3.00
CA LYS A 11 -22.81 7.48 1.71
C LYS A 11 -23.16 6.00 1.83
N VAL A 12 -22.61 5.31 2.82
CA VAL A 12 -22.96 3.91 3.12
C VAL A 12 -24.28 3.85 3.91
N ASN A 13 -24.48 4.77 4.85
CA ASN A 13 -25.65 4.78 5.73
C ASN A 13 -26.89 5.45 5.13
N ALA A 14 -26.74 6.19 4.02
CA ALA A 14 -27.85 6.66 3.19
C ALA A 14 -28.82 5.53 2.80
N PHE A 15 -28.32 4.29 2.75
CA PHE A 15 -29.13 3.09 2.60
C PHE A 15 -29.33 2.46 3.99
N ARG A 16 -30.58 2.39 4.46
CA ARG A 16 -30.91 1.79 5.77
C ARG A 16 -30.51 0.32 5.81
N GLN A 17 -30.97 -0.47 4.85
CA GLN A 17 -30.65 -1.88 4.63
C GLN A 17 -30.79 -2.20 3.12
N GLY A 18 -30.14 -3.26 2.64
CA GLY A 18 -30.27 -3.72 1.25
C GLY A 18 -28.94 -4.04 0.55
N PRO A 19 -29.02 -4.60 -0.67
CA PRO A 19 -27.86 -5.07 -1.43
C PRO A 19 -26.81 -3.97 -1.69
N GLU A 20 -27.26 -2.72 -1.92
CA GLU A 20 -26.37 -1.58 -2.16
C GLU A 20 -25.48 -1.26 -0.95
N LYS A 21 -26.04 -1.27 0.26
CA LYS A 21 -25.27 -1.04 1.49
C LYS A 21 -24.21 -2.11 1.69
N GLN A 22 -24.59 -3.38 1.46
CA GLN A 22 -23.68 -4.52 1.60
C GLN A 22 -22.56 -4.47 0.56
N TRP A 23 -22.89 -4.12 -0.67
CA TRP A 23 -21.90 -3.94 -1.74
C TRP A 23 -20.89 -2.85 -1.41
N ARG A 24 -21.33 -1.66 -0.96
CA ARG A 24 -20.41 -0.56 -0.58
C ARG A 24 -19.50 -0.94 0.60
N ARG A 25 -20.03 -1.63 1.61
CA ARG A 25 -19.22 -2.15 2.73
C ARG A 25 -18.19 -3.17 2.25
N ARG A 26 -18.59 -4.09 1.36
CA ARG A 26 -17.68 -5.08 0.77
C ARG A 26 -16.59 -4.39 -0.05
N PHE A 27 -16.95 -3.40 -0.86
CA PHE A 27 -16.00 -2.59 -1.63
C PHE A 27 -14.98 -1.91 -0.71
N ASN A 28 -15.43 -1.18 0.32
CA ASN A 28 -14.53 -0.53 1.27
C ASN A 28 -13.59 -1.55 1.95
N LYS A 29 -14.12 -2.70 2.38
CA LYS A 29 -13.30 -3.75 3.00
C LYS A 29 -12.23 -4.28 2.05
N LEU A 30 -12.56 -4.52 0.79
CA LEU A 30 -11.61 -4.97 -0.22
C LEU A 30 -10.53 -3.90 -0.50
N LEU A 31 -10.95 -2.64 -0.68
CA LEU A 31 -10.04 -1.54 -0.94
C LEU A 31 -9.07 -1.34 0.24
N SER A 32 -9.59 -1.22 1.46
CA SER A 32 -8.77 -1.09 2.67
C SER A 32 -7.82 -2.27 2.84
N GLY A 33 -8.24 -3.50 2.57
CA GLY A 33 -7.34 -4.65 2.63
C GLY A 33 -6.16 -4.56 1.65
N LYS A 34 -6.39 -4.03 0.44
CA LYS A 34 -5.32 -3.77 -0.53
C LYS A 34 -4.41 -2.62 -0.09
N CYS A 35 -4.97 -1.54 0.44
CA CYS A 35 -4.19 -0.43 1.01
C CYS A 35 -3.30 -0.90 2.15
N ILE A 36 -3.83 -1.69 3.10
CA ILE A 36 -3.09 -2.27 4.23
C ILE A 36 -1.92 -3.12 3.72
N LEU A 37 -2.14 -3.97 2.72
CA LEU A 37 -1.06 -4.78 2.14
C LEU A 37 0.07 -3.89 1.57
N VAL A 38 -0.31 -2.88 0.79
CA VAL A 38 0.65 -1.93 0.19
C VAL A 38 1.41 -1.16 1.27
N GLU A 39 0.71 -0.66 2.29
CA GLU A 39 1.29 0.04 3.44
C GLU A 39 2.28 -0.85 4.21
N HIS A 40 1.92 -2.10 4.49
CA HIS A 40 2.83 -3.06 5.13
C HIS A 40 4.08 -3.34 4.28
N THR A 41 3.92 -3.56 2.97
CA THR A 41 5.08 -3.74 2.07
C THR A 41 6.01 -2.54 2.10
N PHE A 42 5.48 -1.32 2.01
CA PHE A 42 6.28 -0.11 2.14
C PHE A 42 6.88 0.07 3.55
N GLY A 43 6.16 -0.34 4.59
CA GLY A 43 6.67 -0.36 5.97
C GLY A 43 7.91 -1.24 6.10
N MET A 44 7.85 -2.47 5.57
CA MET A 44 9.00 -3.40 5.56
C MET A 44 10.18 -2.84 4.75
N LEU A 45 9.92 -2.31 3.54
CA LEU A 45 10.97 -1.70 2.72
C LEU A 45 11.63 -0.50 3.43
N LYS A 46 10.85 0.36 4.09
CA LYS A 46 11.39 1.50 4.85
C LYS A 46 12.13 1.08 6.12
N GLY A 47 11.73 -0.02 6.75
CA GLY A 47 12.44 -0.61 7.88
C GLY A 47 13.82 -1.09 7.45
N ARG A 48 13.87 -1.87 6.37
CA ARG A 48 15.09 -2.47 5.83
C ARG A 48 16.03 -1.50 5.12
N PHE A 49 15.48 -0.50 4.42
CA PHE A 49 16.24 0.47 3.65
C PHE A 49 16.00 1.89 4.20
N PRO A 50 16.71 2.31 5.27
CA PRO A 50 16.53 3.64 5.88
C PRO A 50 16.68 4.82 4.91
N ALA A 51 17.42 4.64 3.81
CA ALA A 51 17.55 5.63 2.74
C ALA A 51 16.18 6.08 2.17
N LEU A 52 15.16 5.21 2.21
CA LEU A 52 13.78 5.55 1.82
C LEU A 52 13.10 6.56 2.74
N LYS A 53 13.55 6.70 3.99
CA LYS A 53 13.03 7.71 4.92
C LYS A 53 13.60 9.10 4.60
N VAL A 54 14.76 9.15 3.95
CA VAL A 54 15.50 10.37 3.60
C VAL A 54 15.23 10.82 2.16
N LEU A 55 14.64 9.94 1.33
CA LEU A 55 14.07 10.30 0.03
C LEU A 55 12.91 11.29 0.24
N SER A 56 13.25 12.57 0.24
CA SER A 56 12.31 13.70 0.18
C SER A 56 11.32 13.52 -0.97
N THR A 57 10.16 14.17 -0.89
CA THR A 57 9.11 14.16 -1.91
C THR A 57 9.71 14.26 -3.32
N PRO A 58 9.69 13.18 -4.10
CA PRO A 58 10.40 13.18 -5.37
C PRO A 58 9.70 14.12 -6.34
N ASN A 59 10.48 14.99 -7.00
CA ASN A 59 9.96 15.94 -7.98
C ASN A 59 9.36 15.23 -9.22
N ASN A 60 9.70 13.95 -9.41
CA ASN A 60 9.25 13.11 -10.52
C ASN A 60 8.70 11.78 -10.00
N ILE A 61 7.45 11.47 -10.36
CA ILE A 61 6.76 10.23 -10.01
C ILE A 61 7.47 9.00 -10.60
N ASP A 62 8.05 9.11 -11.80
CA ASP A 62 8.70 8.00 -12.49
C ASP A 62 9.94 7.52 -11.76
N ASP A 63 10.69 8.45 -11.16
CA ASP A 63 11.85 8.12 -10.35
C ASP A 63 11.45 7.36 -9.08
N VAL A 64 10.30 7.70 -8.48
CA VAL A 64 9.74 6.95 -7.36
C VAL A 64 9.44 5.53 -7.75
N TYR A 65 8.75 5.33 -8.88
CA TYR A 65 8.44 3.99 -9.38
C TYR A 65 9.70 3.17 -9.63
N ARG A 66 10.74 3.77 -10.21
CA ARG A 66 12.02 3.09 -10.46
C ARG A 66 12.70 2.71 -9.15
N ILE A 67 12.76 3.60 -8.18
CA ILE A 67 13.35 3.34 -6.85
C ILE A 67 12.60 2.20 -6.16
N VAL A 68 11.28 2.26 -6.08
CA VAL A 68 10.46 1.23 -5.43
C VAL A 68 10.66 -0.12 -6.10
N LYS A 69 10.64 -0.17 -7.44
CA LYS A 69 10.85 -1.41 -8.20
C LYS A 69 12.23 -2.02 -7.93
N SER A 70 13.28 -1.19 -7.92
CA SER A 70 14.64 -1.64 -7.62
C SER A 70 14.76 -2.17 -6.19
N LEU A 71 14.10 -1.55 -5.22
CA LEU A 71 14.11 -2.00 -3.82
C LEU A 71 13.36 -3.30 -3.61
N MET A 72 12.27 -3.53 -4.34
CA MET A 72 11.59 -4.83 -4.35
C MET A 72 12.50 -5.93 -4.90
N ALA A 73 13.21 -5.66 -6.00
CA ALA A 73 14.17 -6.61 -6.55
C ALA A 73 15.33 -6.89 -5.58
N LEU A 74 15.89 -5.84 -4.98
CA LEU A 74 16.96 -5.97 -3.98
C LEU A 74 16.49 -6.74 -2.74
N HIS A 75 15.27 -6.48 -2.26
CA HIS A 75 14.68 -7.20 -1.14
C HIS A 75 14.59 -8.71 -1.40
N ASN A 76 14.17 -9.09 -2.61
CA ASN A 76 14.10 -10.50 -3.00
C ASN A 76 15.49 -11.13 -3.06
N ILE A 77 16.48 -10.43 -3.63
CA ILE A 77 17.88 -10.89 -3.65
C ILE A 77 18.40 -11.11 -2.23
N CYS A 78 18.12 -10.21 -1.30
CA CYS A 78 18.53 -10.39 0.10
C CYS A 78 17.88 -11.65 0.72
N ILE A 79 16.59 -11.89 0.47
CA ILE A 79 15.91 -13.12 0.94
C ILE A 79 16.60 -14.37 0.35
N ASP A 80 16.90 -14.36 -0.94
CA ASP A 80 17.57 -15.49 -1.62
C ASP A 80 18.99 -15.75 -1.06
N LEU A 81 19.64 -14.71 -0.52
CA LEU A 81 20.95 -14.80 0.14
C LEU A 81 20.85 -15.18 1.64
N GLY A 82 19.65 -15.40 2.17
CA GLY A 82 19.43 -15.74 3.58
C GLY A 82 19.46 -14.54 4.53
N ASP A 83 19.41 -13.32 4.02
CA ASP A 83 19.27 -12.09 4.80
C ASP A 83 17.76 -11.80 4.96
N HIS A 84 17.18 -12.23 6.09
CA HIS A 84 15.75 -12.13 6.32
C HIS A 84 15.36 -10.81 7.02
N PRO A 85 14.20 -10.23 6.69
CA PRO A 85 13.75 -8.98 7.32
C PRO A 85 13.54 -9.09 8.84
N GLU A 86 13.37 -10.30 9.37
CA GLU A 86 13.17 -10.59 10.79
C GLU A 86 14.46 -10.49 11.61
N ASP A 87 15.61 -10.49 10.95
CA ASP A 87 16.94 -10.46 11.57
C ASP A 87 17.47 -9.01 11.77
N ILE A 88 16.68 -7.99 11.39
CA ILE A 88 17.05 -6.56 11.36
C ILE A 88 16.45 -5.79 12.54
#